data_AF-A0AAP6GF84-F1
#
_entry.id   AF-A0AAP6GF84-F1
#
_cell.length_a   1.000
_cell.length_b   1.000
_cell.length_c   1.000
_cell.angle_alpha   90.00
_cell.angle_beta   90.00
_cell.angle_gamma   90.00
#
_symmetry.space_group_name_H-M   'P 1'
#
loop_
_entity.id
_entity.type
_entity.pdbx_description
1 polymer ?
#
loop_
_entity_poly.entity_id
_entity_poly.type
_entity_poly.pdbx_seq_one_letter_code
_entity_poly.pdbx_strand_id
1 'polypeptide(L)'
;MTHAEILKESAIRLEQAITENNLDLAHQVMDERLMLLQQLTLENSYTIELVETAKEMFFHNEKLMLMVSKKKDDIQRKLHDVVIADKATQLYKVHSR
;
A
#
# COMPACT_ATOMS: atom_id res chain seq x y z
N MET A 1 -8.05 -17.62 -14.47
CA MET A 1 -6.69 -17.20 -14.08
C MET A 1 -6.15 -18.20 -13.06
N THR A 2 -4.87 -18.55 -13.16
CA THR A 2 -4.18 -19.38 -12.17
C THR A 2 -3.93 -18.57 -10.89
N HIS A 3 -3.67 -19.24 -9.76
CA HIS A 3 -3.28 -18.55 -8.53
C HIS A 3 -2.01 -17.71 -8.70
N ALA A 4 -1.08 -18.14 -9.57
CA ALA A 4 0.12 -17.39 -9.93
C ALA A 4 -0.23 -16.08 -10.67
N GLU A 5 -1.13 -16.14 -11.66
CA GLU A 5 -1.59 -14.96 -12.40
C GLU A 5 -2.27 -13.94 -11.47
N ILE A 6 -3.14 -14.40 -10.55
CA ILE A 6 -3.80 -13.53 -9.57
C ILE A 6 -2.79 -12.88 -8.62
N LEU A 7 -1.77 -13.63 -8.18
CA LEU A 7 -0.71 -13.08 -7.34
C LEU A 7 0.13 -12.02 -8.08
N LYS A 8 0.36 -12.19 -9.38
CA LYS A 8 1.08 -11.20 -10.19
C LYS A 8 0.23 -9.95 -10.45
N GLU A 9 -1.03 -10.15 -10.81
CA GLU A 9 -1.97 -9.06 -11.08
C GLU A 9 -2.22 -8.20 -9.84
N SER A 10 -2.42 -8.81 -8.67
CA SER A 10 -2.61 -8.06 -7.42
C SER A 10 -1.41 -7.19 -7.05
N ALA A 11 -0.18 -7.61 -7.38
CA ALA A 11 1.01 -6.78 -7.17
C ALA A 11 0.99 -5.53 -8.07
N ILE A 12 0.63 -5.69 -9.34
CA ILE A 12 0.50 -4.59 -10.30
C ILE A 12 -0.61 -3.62 -9.87
N ARG A 13 -1.78 -4.15 -9.50
CA ARG A 13 -2.92 -3.34 -9.01
C ARG A 13 -2.54 -2.56 -7.75
N LEU A 14 -1.77 -3.16 -6.85
CA LEU A 14 -1.29 -2.50 -5.65
C LEU A 14 -0.29 -1.38 -5.97
N GLU A 15 0.65 -1.61 -6.90
CA GLU A 15 1.58 -0.56 -7.35
C GLU A 15 0.83 0.64 -7.95
N GLN A 16 -0.17 0.37 -8.79
CA GLN A 16 -1.02 1.39 -9.42
C GLN A 16 -1.78 2.18 -8.36
N ALA A 17 -2.46 1.52 -7.43
CA ALA A 17 -3.22 2.17 -6.37
C ALA A 17 -2.36 3.09 -5.50
N ILE A 18 -1.15 2.64 -5.12
CA ILE A 18 -0.19 3.47 -4.37
C ILE A 18 0.26 4.68 -5.20
N THR A 19 0.52 4.48 -6.49
CA THR A 19 0.96 5.55 -7.41
C THR A 19 -0.11 6.62 -7.55
N GLU A 20 -1.36 6.21 -7.68
CA GLU A 20 -2.54 7.07 -7.82
C GLU A 20 -2.98 7.74 -6.51
N ASN A 21 -2.33 7.42 -5.38
CA ASN A 21 -2.76 7.79 -4.02
C ASN A 21 -4.15 7.27 -3.64
N ASN A 22 -4.61 6.20 -4.29
CA ASN A 22 -5.85 5.54 -3.94
C ASN A 22 -5.60 4.55 -2.80
N LEU A 23 -5.54 5.06 -1.57
CA LEU A 23 -5.23 4.26 -0.38
C LEU A 23 -6.29 3.21 -0.10
N ASP A 24 -7.58 3.53 -0.32
CA ASP A 24 -8.68 2.60 -0.11
C ASP A 24 -8.55 1.39 -1.03
N LEU A 25 -8.26 1.62 -2.32
CA LEU A 25 -8.00 0.54 -3.27
C LEU A 25 -6.73 -0.25 -2.90
N ALA A 26 -5.66 0.43 -2.45
CA ALA A 26 -4.44 -0.25 -2.04
C ALA A 26 -4.69 -1.19 -0.84
N HIS A 27 -5.52 -0.77 0.12
CA HIS A 27 -5.95 -1.61 1.23
C HIS A 27 -6.78 -2.79 0.76
N GLN A 28 -7.80 -2.55 -0.08
CA GLN A 28 -8.64 -3.61 -0.63
C GLN A 28 -7.80 -4.68 -1.37
N VAL A 29 -6.88 -4.26 -2.23
CA VAL A 29 -6.02 -5.19 -2.99
C VAL A 29 -5.11 -6.00 -2.07
N MET A 30 -4.61 -5.39 -0.99
CA MET A 30 -3.79 -6.09 0.00
C MET A 30 -4.60 -7.16 0.76
N ASP A 31 -5.84 -6.84 1.15
CA ASP A 31 -6.73 -7.77 1.83
C ASP A 31 -7.09 -8.96 0.93
N GLU A 32 -7.46 -8.69 -0.34
CA GLU A 32 -7.71 -9.73 -1.36
C GLU A 32 -6.49 -10.67 -1.51
N ARG A 33 -5.29 -10.09 -1.57
CA ARG A 33 -4.04 -10.84 -1.70
C ARG A 33 -3.73 -11.67 -0.45
N LEU A 34 -3.96 -11.13 0.74
CA LEU A 34 -3.74 -11.84 2.00
C LEU A 34 -4.68 -13.03 2.12
N MET A 35 -5.96 -12.86 1.77
CA MET A 35 -6.95 -13.95 1.75
C MET A 35 -6.52 -15.07 0.80
N LEU A 36 -6.06 -14.74 -0.41
CA LEU A 36 -5.56 -15.74 -1.37
C LEU A 36 -4.38 -16.53 -0.80
N LEU A 37 -3.38 -15.84 -0.23
CA LEU A 37 -2.20 -16.48 0.34
C LEU A 37 -2.54 -17.37 1.54
N GLN A 38 -3.48 -16.94 2.39
CA GLN A 38 -3.98 -17.75 3.50
C GLN A 38 -4.70 -19.01 2.99
N GLN A 39 -5.56 -18.88 1.98
CA GLN A 39 -6.26 -20.02 1.38
C GLN A 39 -5.28 -21.03 0.79
N LEU A 40 -4.31 -20.57 -0.01
CA LEU A 40 -3.26 -21.43 -0.58
C LEU A 40 -2.46 -22.17 0.49
N THR A 41 -2.23 -21.50 1.62
CA THR A 41 -1.53 -22.09 2.78
C THR A 41 -2.35 -23.19 3.44
N LEU A 42 -3.65 -22.97 3.64
CA LEU A 42 -4.57 -23.94 4.24
C LEU A 42 -4.76 -25.18 3.35
N GLU A 43 -4.82 -24.98 2.04
CA GLU A 43 -5.03 -26.04 1.06
C GLU A 43 -3.74 -26.82 0.73
N ASN A 44 -2.58 -26.37 1.20
CA ASN A 44 -1.25 -26.88 0.79
C ASN A 44 -1.07 -26.93 -0.74
N SER A 45 -1.71 -25.99 -1.45
CA SER A 45 -1.76 -25.99 -2.92
C SER A 45 -0.57 -25.23 -3.51
N TYR A 46 0.61 -25.85 -3.51
CA TYR A 46 1.85 -25.26 -4.02
C TYR A 46 2.28 -25.88 -5.35
N THR A 47 1.91 -25.25 -6.46
CA THR A 47 2.48 -25.60 -7.77
C THR A 47 3.86 -24.95 -7.93
N ILE A 48 4.72 -25.54 -8.77
CA ILE A 48 6.05 -24.97 -9.08
C ILE A 48 5.89 -23.53 -9.62
N GLU A 49 4.95 -23.32 -10.54
CA GLU A 49 4.63 -22.01 -11.10
C GLU A 49 4.28 -20.97 -10.02
N LEU A 50 3.45 -21.36 -9.05
CA LEU A 50 3.06 -20.48 -7.95
C LEU A 50 4.26 -20.15 -7.05
N VAL A 51 5.10 -21.13 -6.75
CA VAL A 51 6.30 -20.92 -5.91
C VAL A 51 7.28 -19.97 -6.59
N GLU A 52 7.55 -20.16 -7.89
CA GLU A 52 8.42 -19.25 -8.65
C GLU A 52 7.83 -17.83 -8.72
N THR A 53 6.52 -17.72 -8.99
CA THR A 53 5.84 -16.42 -8.99
C THR A 53 5.89 -15.76 -7.61
N ALA A 54 5.72 -16.51 -6.52
CA ALA A 54 5.81 -15.97 -5.16
C ALA A 54 7.22 -15.43 -4.85
N LYS A 55 8.29 -16.09 -5.33
CA LYS A 55 9.66 -15.58 -5.21
C LYS A 55 9.85 -14.27 -5.98
N GLU A 56 9.37 -14.19 -7.22
CA GLU A 56 9.42 -12.94 -8.00
C GLU A 56 8.66 -11.81 -7.28
N MET A 57 7.48 -12.13 -6.76
CA MET A 57 6.62 -11.18 -6.08
C MET A 57 7.17 -10.76 -4.71
N PHE A 58 8.00 -11.58 -4.06
CA PHE A 58 8.70 -11.18 -2.84
C PHE A 58 9.60 -9.97 -3.09
N PHE A 59 10.41 -9.98 -4.14
CA PHE A 59 11.24 -8.83 -4.52
C PHE A 59 10.41 -7.62 -4.92
N HIS A 60 9.29 -7.85 -5.60
CA HIS A 60 8.37 -6.77 -5.95
C HIS A 60 7.75 -6.12 -4.68
N ASN A 61 7.43 -6.92 -3.67
CA ASN A 61 6.92 -6.41 -2.40
C ASN A 61 7.93 -5.51 -1.66
N GLU A 62 9.23 -5.77 -1.76
CA GLU A 62 10.25 -4.88 -1.19
C GLU A 62 10.18 -3.48 -1.79
N LYS A 63 10.00 -3.38 -3.12
CA LYS A 63 9.76 -2.10 -3.80
C LYS A 63 8.46 -1.43 -3.30
N LEU A 64 7.37 -2.19 -3.16
CA LEU A 64 6.11 -1.66 -2.66
C LEU A 64 6.22 -1.11 -1.23
N MET A 65 6.98 -1.79 -0.35
CA MET A 65 7.23 -1.30 1.02
C MET A 65 7.93 0.06 1.01
N LEU A 66 8.90 0.27 0.12
CA LEU A 66 9.57 1.57 -0.02
C LEU A 66 8.60 2.65 -0.51
N MET A 67 7.72 2.32 -1.48
CA MET A 67 6.70 3.25 -1.97
C MET A 67 5.71 3.66 -0.87
N VAL A 68 5.20 2.70 -0.10
CA VAL A 68 4.29 2.96 1.03
C VAL A 68 4.98 3.79 2.11
N SER A 69 6.24 3.48 2.44
CA SER A 69 7.00 4.24 3.44
C SER A 69 7.18 5.70 3.01
N LYS A 70 7.53 5.93 1.75
CA LYS A 70 7.63 7.30 1.19
C LYS A 70 6.30 8.04 1.24
N LYS A 71 5.19 7.37 0.89
CA LYS A 71 3.85 7.97 0.97
C LYS A 71 3.46 8.33 2.40
N LYS A 72 3.77 7.47 3.37
CA LYS A 72 3.59 7.76 4.79
C LYS A 72 4.35 9.03 5.19
N ASP A 73 5.63 9.15 4.81
CA ASP A 73 6.44 10.32 5.13
C ASP A 73 5.93 11.60 4.45
N ASP A 74 5.41 11.50 3.22
CA ASP A 74 4.76 12.61 2.51
C ASP A 74 3.48 13.08 3.24
N ILE A 75 2.64 12.14 3.68
CA ILE A 75 1.41 12.44 4.43
C ILE A 75 1.74 13.10 5.77
N GLN A 76 2.73 12.57 6.50
CA GLN A 76 3.15 13.11 7.78
C GLN A 76 3.66 14.55 7.66
N ARG A 77 4.46 14.85 6.62
CA ARG A 77 4.91 16.22 6.35
C ARG A 77 3.74 17.16 6.05
N LYS A 78 2.83 16.76 5.16
CA LYS A 78 1.65 17.57 4.83
C LYS A 78 0.79 17.85 6.06
N LEU A 79 0.59 16.85 6.93
CA LEU A 79 -0.17 17.02 8.16
C LEU A 79 0.51 18.01 9.12
N HIS A 80 1.82 17.89 9.29
CA HIS A 80 2.61 18.80 10.10
C HIS A 80 2.49 20.26 9.59
N ASP A 81 2.56 20.47 8.28
CA ASP A 81 2.44 21.79 7.67
C ASP A 81 1.04 22.40 7.90
N VAL A 82 -0.02 21.59 7.78
CA VAL A 82 -1.39 22.00 8.08
C VAL A 82 -1.54 22.41 9.54
N VAL A 83 -0.98 21.64 10.48
CA VAL A 83 -1.03 21.95 11.93
C VAL A 83 -0.31 23.26 12.23
N ILE A 84 0.85 23.51 11.62
CA ILE A 84 1.57 24.78 11.78
C ILE A 84 0.76 25.95 11.21
N ALA A 85 0.19 25.80 10.02
CA ALA A 85 -0.62 26.83 9.39
C ALA A 85 -1.86 27.18 10.22
N ASP A 86 -2.52 26.17 10.81
CA ASP A 86 -3.64 26.39 11.72
C ASP A 86 -3.22 27.13 12.99
N LYS A 87 -2.10 26.72 13.62
CA LYS A 87 -1.56 27.41 14.80
C LYS A 87 -1.24 28.89 14.51
N ALA A 88 -0.64 29.17 13.35
CA ALA A 88 -0.37 30.55 12.93
C ALA A 88 -1.68 31.34 12.75
N THR A 89 -2.69 30.74 12.10
CA THR A 89 -4.01 31.35 11.91
C THR A 89 -4.70 31.66 13.24
N GLN A 90 -4.62 30.76 14.22
CA GLN A 90 -5.16 30.97 15.56
C GLN A 90 -4.45 32.13 16.28
N LEU A 91 -3.12 32.21 16.22
CA LEU A 91 -2.35 33.31 16.81
C LEU A 91 -2.75 34.67 16.22
N TYR A 92 -2.88 34.76 14.90
CA TYR A 92 -3.34 35.99 14.23
C TYR A 92 -4.74 36.42 14.70
N LYS A 93 -5.69 35.49 14.80
CA LYS A 93 -7.05 35.79 15.30
C LYS A 93 -7.07 36.30 16.73
N VAL A 94 -6.16 35.83 17.59
CA VAL A 94 -6.02 36.30 18.98
C VAL A 94 -5.46 37.72 19.03
N HIS A 95 -4.52 38.06 18.15
CA HIS A 95 -3.82 39.36 18.16
C HIS A 95 -4.50 40.44 17.29
N SER A 96 -5.49 40.08 16.49
CA SER A 96 -6.28 41.04 15.69
C SER A 96 -7.56 41.53 16.39
N ARG A 97 -7.71 41.25 17.69
CA ARG A 97 -8.76 41.81 18.57
C ARG A 97 -8.14 42.84 19.50
#